data_AF-A0A0M4EJC7-F1
#
_entry.id   AF-A0A0M4EJC7-F1
#
_cell.length_a   1.000
_cell.length_b   1.000
_cell.length_c   1.000
_cell.angle_alpha   90.00
_cell.angle_beta   90.00
_cell.angle_gamma   90.00
#
_symmetry.space_group_name_H-M   'P 1'
#
loop_
_entity.id
_entity.type
_entity.pdbx_description
1 polymer ?
#
loop_
_entity_poly.entity_id
_entity_poly.type
_entity_poly.pdbx_seq_one_letter_code
_entity_poly.pdbx_strand_id
1 'polypeptide(L)'
;MNSMRSSVPRWLDWVVRNSKPKPDYSAPPKPEPTRWQQPGPKSREQWINFYKWIANSAAPKRTATRTEAPAIFIAVAAAPKLADMQLPSAAERLSQPRMPRGKYIAPVKPPHPFRPQINRHIIPRPERSRPAKQPVVPCCFQHVDIEAEFWKTIRFPVSKAARSYKPTAKLIELAQPRSYPPKPHCPLPPAADLSPPKRSKMTREQWRNHLCRLHYLALPSQRVLAELPRQPMFMDCMCS
;
A
#
# COMPACT_ATOMS: atom_id res chain seq x y z
N MET A 1 -39.40 28.95 -53.91
CA MET A 1 -40.20 27.99 -53.12
C MET A 1 -39.52 27.80 -51.77
N ASN A 2 -39.92 28.59 -50.77
CA ASN A 2 -39.31 28.55 -49.45
C ASN A 2 -39.96 27.43 -48.61
N SER A 3 -39.16 26.40 -48.31
CA SER A 3 -39.52 25.31 -47.40
C SER A 3 -39.69 25.87 -45.98
N MET A 4 -40.94 26.09 -45.57
CA MET A 4 -41.28 26.34 -44.16
C MET A 4 -41.04 25.04 -43.37
N ARG A 5 -39.81 24.85 -42.87
CA ARG A 5 -39.59 23.89 -41.78
C ARG A 5 -40.08 24.57 -40.50
N SER A 6 -41.28 24.22 -40.09
CA SER A 6 -41.81 24.53 -38.77
C SER A 6 -40.77 24.08 -37.72
N SER A 7 -40.17 25.03 -37.02
CA SER A 7 -39.29 24.75 -35.89
C SER A 7 -40.17 24.25 -34.75
N VAL A 8 -40.36 22.94 -34.70
CA VAL A 8 -41.05 22.32 -33.57
C VAL A 8 -40.35 22.78 -32.29
N PRO A 9 -41.07 23.41 -31.35
CA PRO A 9 -40.46 23.89 -30.12
C PRO A 9 -39.80 22.75 -29.37
N ARG A 10 -38.59 22.97 -28.86
CA ARG A 10 -37.79 21.98 -28.11
C ARG A 10 -38.52 21.32 -26.94
N TRP A 11 -39.55 21.98 -26.40
CA TRP A 11 -40.38 21.44 -25.32
C TRP A 11 -41.37 20.37 -25.81
N LEU A 12 -41.81 20.43 -27.08
CA LEU A 12 -42.73 19.45 -27.65
C LEU A 12 -42.04 18.08 -27.75
N ASP A 13 -40.77 18.06 -28.15
CA ASP A 13 -39.92 16.86 -28.11
C ASP A 13 -39.79 16.26 -26.71
N TRP A 14 -39.77 17.12 -25.68
CA TRP A 14 -39.72 16.66 -24.30
C TRP A 14 -41.05 16.03 -23.89
N VAL A 15 -42.18 16.62 -24.26
CA VAL A 15 -43.51 16.06 -23.98
C VAL A 15 -43.69 14.71 -24.70
N VAL A 16 -43.30 14.61 -25.97
CA VAL A 16 -43.40 13.36 -26.76
C VAL A 16 -42.52 12.23 -26.19
N ARG A 17 -41.37 12.55 -25.57
CA ARG A 17 -40.54 11.54 -24.90
C ARG A 17 -41.12 11.06 -23.58
N ASN A 18 -41.77 11.93 -22.83
CA ASN A 18 -42.30 11.62 -21.49
C ASN A 18 -43.76 11.12 -21.51
N SER A 19 -44.51 11.35 -22.60
CA SER A 19 -45.88 10.84 -22.77
C SER A 19 -45.93 9.36 -23.13
N LYS A 20 -44.80 8.76 -23.54
CA LYS A 20 -44.72 7.33 -23.83
C LYS A 20 -44.65 6.54 -22.52
N PRO A 21 -45.45 5.47 -22.35
CA PRO A 21 -45.31 4.58 -21.22
C PRO A 21 -43.89 4.01 -21.19
N LYS A 22 -43.33 3.85 -19.99
CA LYS A 22 -42.04 3.16 -19.83
C LYS A 22 -42.21 1.74 -20.36
N PRO A 23 -41.30 1.25 -21.22
CA PRO A 23 -41.40 -0.13 -21.71
C PRO A 23 -41.37 -1.08 -20.52
N ASP A 24 -42.19 -2.13 -20.57
CA ASP A 24 -42.21 -3.15 -19.54
C ASP A 24 -40.82 -3.75 -19.37
N TYR A 25 -40.26 -3.57 -18.18
CA TYR A 25 -38.93 -4.08 -17.86
C TYR A 25 -39.02 -5.59 -17.68
N SER A 26 -38.66 -6.34 -18.72
CA SER A 26 -38.38 -7.77 -18.60
C SER A 26 -36.94 -7.94 -18.12
N ALA A 27 -36.78 -8.45 -16.90
CA ALA A 27 -35.46 -8.79 -16.39
C ALA A 27 -34.85 -9.90 -17.28
N PRO A 28 -33.57 -9.78 -17.68
CA PRO A 28 -32.92 -10.86 -18.41
C PRO A 28 -32.94 -12.14 -17.56
N PRO A 29 -33.08 -13.32 -18.20
CA PRO A 29 -33.06 -14.59 -17.48
C PRO A 29 -31.76 -14.70 -16.69
N LYS A 30 -31.85 -15.23 -15.46
CA LYS A 30 -30.67 -15.46 -14.63
C LYS A 30 -29.70 -16.37 -15.40
N PRO A 31 -28.41 -16.02 -15.49
CA PRO A 31 -27.45 -16.89 -16.14
C PRO A 31 -27.44 -18.23 -15.42
N GLU A 32 -27.34 -19.32 -16.19
CA GLU A 32 -27.14 -20.64 -15.63
C GLU A 32 -25.93 -20.60 -14.68
N PRO A 33 -26.00 -21.27 -13.52
CA PRO A 33 -24.92 -21.27 -12.56
C PRO A 33 -23.65 -21.73 -13.24
N THR A 34 -22.63 -20.87 -13.18
CA THR A 34 -21.30 -21.25 -13.67
C THR A 34 -20.85 -22.50 -12.94
N ARG A 35 -19.97 -23.26 -13.56
CA ARG A 35 -19.52 -24.56 -13.06
C ARG A 35 -18.90 -24.56 -11.65
N TRP A 36 -18.56 -23.39 -11.12
CA TRP A 36 -18.05 -23.16 -9.75
C TRP A 36 -19.14 -22.78 -8.74
N GLN A 37 -20.37 -22.56 -9.23
CA GLN A 37 -21.56 -22.22 -8.46
C GLN A 37 -22.49 -23.44 -8.27
N GLN A 38 -22.16 -24.59 -8.86
CA GLN A 38 -22.90 -25.83 -8.62
C GLN A 38 -22.56 -26.37 -7.22
N PRO A 39 -23.54 -26.60 -6.33
CA PRO A 39 -23.29 -27.16 -5.02
C PRO A 39 -22.90 -28.64 -5.11
N GLY A 40 -21.87 -29.04 -4.36
CA GLY A 40 -21.47 -30.44 -4.18
C GLY A 40 -20.22 -30.86 -4.97
N PRO A 41 -19.66 -32.03 -4.65
CA PRO A 41 -18.52 -32.61 -5.37
C PRO A 41 -18.94 -32.97 -6.81
N LYS A 42 -18.08 -32.65 -7.78
CA LYS A 42 -18.34 -32.96 -9.19
C LYS A 42 -18.38 -34.47 -9.43
N SER A 43 -19.30 -34.92 -10.28
CA SER A 43 -19.35 -36.32 -10.72
C SER A 43 -18.14 -36.68 -11.59
N ARG A 44 -17.82 -37.97 -11.71
CA ARG A 44 -16.70 -38.47 -12.52
C ARG A 44 -16.78 -38.00 -13.98
N GLU A 45 -17.97 -37.97 -14.56
CA GLU A 45 -18.22 -37.49 -15.93
C GLU A 45 -17.96 -35.98 -16.05
N GLN A 46 -18.39 -35.20 -15.06
CA GLN A 46 -18.11 -33.76 -14.98
C GLN A 46 -16.61 -33.47 -14.82
N TRP A 47 -15.84 -34.38 -14.21
CA TRP A 47 -14.38 -34.34 -14.17
C TRP A 47 -13.76 -34.68 -15.52
N ILE A 48 -14.22 -35.72 -16.22
CA ILE A 48 -13.72 -36.06 -17.57
C ILE A 48 -13.95 -34.89 -18.54
N ASN A 49 -15.15 -34.31 -18.53
CA ASN A 49 -15.47 -33.13 -19.33
C ASN A 49 -14.64 -31.90 -18.92
N PHE A 50 -14.16 -31.85 -17.66
CA PHE A 50 -13.21 -30.82 -17.23
C PHE A 50 -11.91 -30.87 -18.00
N TYR A 51 -11.30 -32.05 -18.01
CA TYR A 51 -9.95 -32.23 -18.47
C TYR A 51 -9.91 -32.08 -19.99
N LYS A 52 -10.96 -32.55 -20.68
CA LYS A 52 -11.19 -32.26 -22.11
C LYS A 52 -11.28 -30.75 -22.38
N TRP A 53 -12.02 -30.01 -21.56
CA TRP A 53 -12.14 -28.56 -21.72
C TRP A 53 -10.83 -27.81 -21.44
N ILE A 54 -10.10 -28.18 -20.38
CA ILE A 54 -8.79 -27.60 -20.04
C ILE A 54 -7.83 -27.82 -21.20
N ALA A 55 -7.73 -29.04 -21.72
CA ALA A 55 -6.83 -29.37 -22.82
C ALA A 55 -7.06 -28.45 -24.04
N ASN A 56 -8.32 -28.07 -24.32
CA ASN A 56 -8.68 -27.25 -25.47
C ASN A 56 -8.68 -25.73 -25.19
N SER A 57 -8.87 -25.31 -23.94
CA SER A 57 -9.09 -23.89 -23.58
C SER A 57 -7.96 -23.25 -22.77
N ALA A 58 -7.05 -24.06 -22.21
CA ALA A 58 -5.94 -23.57 -21.39
C ALA A 58 -4.73 -23.09 -22.20
N ALA A 59 -4.73 -23.27 -23.53
CA ALA A 59 -3.75 -22.63 -24.39
C ALA A 59 -3.92 -21.10 -24.30
N PRO A 60 -2.88 -20.33 -23.94
CA PRO A 60 -2.98 -18.89 -23.88
C PRO A 60 -3.31 -18.37 -25.28
N LYS A 61 -4.49 -17.77 -25.45
CA LYS A 61 -4.83 -17.05 -26.68
C LYS A 61 -3.76 -15.96 -26.84
N ARG A 62 -2.90 -16.11 -27.85
CA ARG A 62 -1.95 -15.08 -28.26
C ARG A 62 -2.76 -13.83 -28.62
N THR A 63 -2.81 -12.86 -27.71
CA THR A 63 -3.39 -11.55 -28.01
C THR A 63 -2.48 -10.88 -29.03
N ALA A 64 -3.01 -10.58 -30.21
CA ALA A 64 -2.34 -9.71 -31.16
C ALA A 64 -1.90 -8.43 -30.42
N THR A 65 -0.65 -8.03 -30.64
CA THR A 65 -0.04 -6.83 -30.08
C THR A 65 -0.93 -5.62 -30.37
N ARG A 66 -1.38 -4.98 -29.30
CA ARG A 66 -2.13 -3.72 -29.36
C ARG A 66 -1.17 -2.66 -29.89
N THR A 67 -1.39 -2.20 -31.12
CA THR A 67 -0.68 -1.08 -31.72
C THR A 67 -0.80 0.13 -30.80
N GLU A 68 0.34 0.66 -30.36
CA GLU A 68 0.43 1.84 -29.50
C GLU A 68 -0.09 3.05 -30.29
N ALA A 69 -1.10 3.73 -29.77
CA ALA A 69 -1.55 5.00 -30.33
C ALA A 69 -0.55 6.10 -29.93
N PRO A 70 -0.16 7.02 -30.84
CA PRO A 70 0.81 8.05 -30.54
C PRO A 70 0.27 9.04 -29.50
N ALA A 71 1.08 9.31 -28.48
CA ALA A 71 0.80 10.31 -27.46
C ALA A 71 0.85 11.72 -28.07
N ILE A 72 -0.29 12.39 -28.14
CA ILE A 72 -0.38 13.80 -28.53
C ILE A 72 0.04 14.64 -27.32
N PHE A 73 1.27 15.16 -27.35
CA PHE A 73 1.74 16.18 -26.42
C PHE A 73 1.21 17.55 -26.84
N ILE A 74 0.28 18.11 -26.07
CA ILE A 74 -0.14 19.51 -26.23
C ILE A 74 0.83 20.37 -25.40
N ALA A 75 1.79 21.02 -26.08
CA ALA A 75 2.62 22.04 -25.47
C ALA A 75 1.82 23.36 -25.39
N VAL A 76 1.44 23.77 -24.19
CA VAL A 76 0.87 25.10 -23.94
C VAL A 76 2.01 26.06 -23.65
N ALA A 77 2.35 26.90 -24.62
CA ALA A 77 3.29 27.99 -24.43
C ALA A 77 2.64 29.07 -23.54
N ALA A 78 3.20 29.30 -22.35
CA ALA A 78 2.77 30.36 -21.45
C ALA A 78 3.60 31.62 -21.71
N ALA A 79 2.97 32.67 -22.24
CA ALA A 79 3.56 34.01 -22.31
C ALA A 79 3.53 34.68 -20.91
N PRO A 80 4.56 35.44 -20.52
CA PRO A 80 4.55 36.16 -19.25
C PRO A 80 3.63 37.39 -19.36
N LYS A 81 2.68 37.53 -18.41
CA LYS A 81 1.88 38.74 -18.28
C LYS A 81 2.67 39.77 -17.46
N LEU A 82 3.03 40.87 -18.12
CA LEU A 82 3.50 42.10 -17.47
C LEU A 82 2.43 42.60 -16.49
N ALA A 83 2.86 42.94 -15.29
CA ALA A 83 2.01 43.41 -14.20
C ALA A 83 1.70 44.90 -14.42
N ASP A 84 0.51 45.19 -14.92
CA ASP A 84 -0.03 46.55 -14.90
C ASP A 84 -0.71 46.79 -13.54
N MET A 85 -0.15 47.73 -12.79
CA MET A 85 -0.81 48.35 -11.65
C MET A 85 -1.95 49.23 -12.17
N GLN A 86 -3.13 48.64 -12.37
CA GLN A 86 -4.35 49.38 -12.69
C GLN A 86 -5.36 49.22 -11.55
N LEU A 87 -5.95 50.36 -11.16
CA LEU A 87 -7.09 50.44 -10.27
C LEU A 87 -8.18 49.44 -10.72
N PRO A 88 -8.83 48.70 -9.81
CA PRO A 88 -9.79 47.69 -10.20
C PRO A 88 -10.92 48.32 -11.00
N SER A 89 -11.06 47.85 -12.26
CA SER A 89 -12.11 48.31 -13.16
C SER A 89 -13.49 48.11 -12.50
N ALA A 90 -14.48 48.93 -12.87
CA ALA A 90 -15.84 48.80 -12.32
C ALA A 90 -16.42 47.37 -12.49
N ALA A 91 -15.99 46.64 -13.52
CA ALA A 91 -16.32 45.25 -13.75
C ALA A 91 -15.78 44.30 -12.65
N GLU A 92 -14.62 44.58 -12.09
CA GLU A 92 -13.99 43.80 -11.02
C GLU A 92 -14.70 44.00 -9.67
N ARG A 93 -15.27 45.19 -9.46
CA ARG A 93 -16.10 45.51 -8.30
C ARG A 93 -17.47 44.83 -8.38
N LEU A 94 -18.03 44.73 -9.59
CA LEU A 94 -19.33 44.07 -9.85
C LEU A 94 -19.22 42.54 -9.91
N SER A 95 -18.04 41.99 -10.22
CA SER A 95 -17.83 40.55 -10.29
C SER A 95 -17.64 39.90 -8.91
N GLN A 96 -17.33 40.70 -7.88
CA GLN A 96 -17.25 40.20 -6.51
C GLN A 96 -18.64 40.15 -5.87
N PRO A 97 -19.05 39.01 -5.29
CA PRO A 97 -20.32 38.91 -4.60
C PRO A 97 -20.32 39.86 -3.39
N ARG A 98 -21.43 40.57 -3.17
CA ARG A 98 -21.61 41.50 -2.04
C ARG A 98 -21.28 40.87 -0.67
N MET A 99 -21.47 39.55 -0.54
CA MET A 99 -21.05 38.75 0.61
C MET A 99 -20.12 37.61 0.14
N PRO A 100 -18.80 37.70 0.36
CA PRO A 100 -17.88 36.65 -0.04
C PRO A 100 -18.06 35.41 0.83
N ARG A 101 -18.29 34.25 0.20
CA ARG A 101 -18.28 32.96 0.91
C ARG A 101 -16.83 32.58 1.23
N GLY A 102 -16.58 32.05 2.43
CA GLY A 102 -15.22 31.69 2.88
C GLY A 102 -14.41 30.78 1.93
N LYS A 103 -15.09 29.99 1.08
CA LYS A 103 -14.43 29.16 0.05
C LYS A 103 -13.73 29.94 -1.07
N TYR A 104 -14.06 31.22 -1.28
CA TYR A 104 -13.45 32.08 -2.31
C TYR A 104 -12.43 33.07 -1.72
N ILE A 105 -12.27 33.10 -0.40
CA ILE A 105 -11.27 33.91 0.28
C ILE A 105 -9.98 33.10 0.32
N ALA A 106 -8.96 33.56 -0.40
CA ALA A 106 -7.65 32.92 -0.32
C ALA A 106 -7.11 33.05 1.13
N PRO A 107 -6.61 31.95 1.74
CA PRO A 107 -6.06 32.01 3.08
C PRO A 107 -4.85 32.96 3.14
N VAL A 108 -4.70 33.67 4.25
CA VAL A 108 -3.54 34.54 4.49
C VAL A 108 -2.27 33.70 4.37
N LYS A 109 -1.32 34.17 3.55
CA LYS A 109 -0.03 33.50 3.40
C LYS A 109 0.68 33.47 4.75
N PRO A 110 1.22 32.34 5.21
CA PRO A 110 1.90 32.26 6.49
C PRO A 110 3.12 33.21 6.53
N PRO A 111 3.45 33.81 7.69
CA PRO A 111 4.51 34.82 7.82
C PRO A 111 5.94 34.25 7.71
N HIS A 112 6.08 32.93 7.56
CA HIS A 112 7.37 32.26 7.57
C HIS A 112 7.89 32.10 6.14
N PRO A 113 9.18 32.33 5.88
CA PRO A 113 9.79 32.09 4.59
C PRO A 113 9.63 30.61 4.24
N PHE A 114 9.33 30.36 2.97
CA PHE A 114 9.27 29.08 2.27
C PHE A 114 9.68 27.87 3.14
N ARG A 115 8.72 27.13 3.68
CA ARG A 115 8.99 25.78 4.18
C ARG A 115 9.22 24.89 2.96
N PRO A 116 10.44 24.38 2.70
CA PRO A 116 10.64 23.47 1.60
C PRO A 116 9.75 22.26 1.83
N GLN A 117 8.84 22.01 0.88
CA GLN A 117 8.11 20.75 0.84
C GLN A 117 9.12 19.66 0.50
N ILE A 118 9.74 19.06 1.52
CA ILE A 118 10.72 17.97 1.38
C ILE A 118 10.11 16.83 0.55
N ASN A 119 8.79 16.65 0.67
CA ASN A 119 8.04 15.74 -0.17
C ASN A 119 7.41 16.53 -1.32
N ARG A 120 8.06 16.51 -2.50
CA ARG A 120 7.43 16.95 -3.77
C ARG A 120 6.26 16.06 -4.21
N HIS A 121 6.01 14.98 -3.48
CA HIS A 121 4.90 14.08 -3.75
C HIS A 121 3.60 14.64 -3.21
N ILE A 122 2.59 14.70 -4.08
CA ILE A 122 1.21 14.92 -3.68
C ILE A 122 0.86 13.87 -2.62
N ILE A 123 0.42 14.31 -1.44
CA ILE A 123 -0.08 13.40 -0.42
C ILE A 123 -1.16 12.54 -1.08
N PRO A 124 -1.02 11.20 -1.11
CA PRO A 124 -1.97 10.36 -1.79
C PRO A 124 -3.35 10.59 -1.17
N ARG A 125 -4.30 11.02 -2.00
CA ARG A 125 -5.68 11.16 -1.55
C ARG A 125 -6.16 9.79 -1.08
N PRO A 126 -7.01 9.73 -0.05
CA PRO A 126 -7.68 8.48 0.31
C PRO A 126 -8.24 7.84 -0.95
N GLU A 127 -7.78 6.62 -1.23
CA GLU A 127 -8.26 5.78 -2.32
C GLU A 127 -9.79 5.85 -2.37
N ARG A 128 -10.37 6.04 -3.55
CA ARG A 128 -11.83 6.11 -3.74
C ARG A 128 -12.54 4.83 -3.23
N SER A 129 -11.76 3.75 -3.08
CA SER A 129 -12.13 2.43 -2.61
C SER A 129 -11.85 2.19 -1.11
N ARG A 130 -11.13 3.08 -0.42
CA ARG A 130 -10.97 3.03 1.05
C ARG A 130 -12.32 3.39 1.68
N PRO A 131 -12.82 2.63 2.68
CA PRO A 131 -14.08 2.95 3.33
C PRO A 131 -14.08 4.40 3.78
N ALA A 132 -15.00 5.20 3.24
CA ALA A 132 -15.08 6.64 3.52
C ALA A 132 -15.37 6.91 5.01
N LYS A 133 -15.88 5.91 5.73
CA LYS A 133 -16.01 5.92 7.18
C LYS A 133 -15.16 4.79 7.75
N GLN A 134 -14.21 5.15 8.61
CA GLN A 134 -13.55 4.19 9.48
C GLN A 134 -14.59 3.58 10.42
N PRO A 135 -14.47 2.31 10.81
CA PRO A 135 -15.35 1.77 11.83
C PRO A 135 -15.13 2.53 13.13
N VAL A 136 -16.22 2.77 13.86
CA VAL A 136 -16.16 3.40 15.17
C VAL A 136 -15.67 2.33 16.15
N VAL A 137 -14.44 2.49 16.61
CA VAL A 137 -13.85 1.64 17.66
C VAL A 137 -14.06 2.35 19.00
N PRO A 138 -14.59 1.67 20.04
CA PRO A 138 -14.64 2.23 21.38
C PRO A 138 -13.26 2.70 21.85
N CYS A 139 -13.19 3.78 22.63
CA CYS A 139 -11.91 4.29 23.13
C CYS A 139 -11.22 3.32 24.12
N CYS A 140 -12.00 2.50 24.82
CA CYS A 140 -11.53 1.44 25.69
C CYS A 140 -12.53 0.28 25.74
N PHE A 141 -12.04 -0.93 25.97
CA PHE A 141 -12.84 -2.12 26.24
C PHE A 141 -12.81 -2.41 27.75
N GLN A 142 -13.93 -2.86 28.31
CA GLN A 142 -14.00 -3.23 29.74
C GLN A 142 -13.19 -4.50 30.04
N HIS A 143 -13.15 -5.46 29.11
CA HIS A 143 -12.45 -6.73 29.24
C HIS A 143 -11.77 -7.14 27.92
N VAL A 144 -10.70 -7.93 28.01
CA VAL A 144 -9.95 -8.47 26.86
C VAL A 144 -10.83 -9.35 25.98
N ASP A 145 -11.78 -10.07 26.57
CA ASP A 145 -12.71 -10.93 25.81
C ASP A 145 -13.64 -10.13 24.92
N ILE A 146 -14.13 -8.98 25.41
CA ILE A 146 -14.98 -8.06 24.65
C ILE A 146 -14.18 -7.42 23.51
N GLU A 147 -12.91 -7.09 23.78
CA GLU A 147 -11.99 -6.62 22.74
C GLU A 147 -11.76 -7.69 21.67
N ALA A 148 -11.47 -8.93 22.07
CA ALA A 148 -11.25 -10.05 21.15
C ALA A 148 -12.50 -10.35 20.31
N GLU A 149 -13.69 -10.34 20.92
CA GLU A 149 -14.95 -10.53 20.23
C GLU A 149 -15.27 -9.37 19.29
N PHE A 150 -15.00 -8.12 19.69
CA PHE A 150 -15.14 -6.94 18.84
C PHE A 150 -14.25 -7.06 17.59
N TRP A 151 -12.96 -7.34 17.76
CA TRP A 151 -12.02 -7.48 16.64
C TRP A 151 -12.31 -8.70 15.76
N LYS A 152 -12.92 -9.75 16.31
CA LYS A 152 -13.40 -10.90 15.54
C LYS A 152 -14.63 -10.57 14.71
N THR A 153 -15.52 -9.74 15.24
CA THR A 153 -16.83 -9.44 14.64
C THR A 153 -16.77 -8.29 13.64
N ILE A 154 -15.89 -7.32 13.86
CA ILE A 154 -15.79 -6.12 13.02
C ILE A 154 -15.52 -6.50 11.55
N ARG A 155 -16.42 -6.09 10.65
CA ARG A 155 -16.28 -6.29 9.21
C ARG A 155 -16.12 -4.94 8.51
N PHE A 156 -15.09 -4.84 7.69
CA PHE A 156 -14.92 -3.69 6.79
C PHE A 156 -15.72 -3.95 5.51
N PRO A 157 -16.48 -2.97 4.99
CA PRO A 157 -17.06 -3.10 3.66
C PRO A 157 -15.91 -3.16 2.64
N VAL A 158 -15.63 -4.36 2.14
CA VAL A 158 -14.61 -4.58 1.11
C VAL A 158 -15.16 -4.05 -0.20
N SER A 159 -14.42 -3.14 -0.86
CA SER A 159 -14.83 -2.63 -2.16
C SER A 159 -14.94 -3.78 -3.17
N LYS A 160 -15.84 -3.66 -4.16
CA LYS A 160 -15.97 -4.67 -5.22
C LYS A 160 -14.63 -4.90 -5.95
N ALA A 161 -13.85 -3.84 -6.15
CA ALA A 161 -12.53 -3.90 -6.75
C ALA A 161 -11.51 -4.69 -5.92
N ALA A 162 -11.51 -4.50 -4.59
CA ALA A 162 -10.65 -5.26 -3.68
C ALA A 162 -11.04 -6.74 -3.64
N ARG A 163 -12.34 -7.07 -3.72
CA ARG A 163 -12.80 -8.47 -3.76
C ARG A 163 -12.35 -9.22 -5.02
N SER A 164 -12.26 -8.53 -6.16
CA SER A 164 -11.77 -9.09 -7.42
C SER A 164 -10.28 -8.88 -7.66
N TYR A 165 -9.54 -8.31 -6.70
CA TYR A 165 -8.15 -7.97 -6.87
C TYR A 165 -7.29 -9.24 -6.96
N LYS A 166 -6.49 -9.34 -8.02
CA LYS A 166 -5.45 -10.36 -8.16
C LYS A 166 -4.12 -9.73 -7.74
N PRO A 167 -3.43 -10.28 -6.72
CA PRO A 167 -2.16 -9.73 -6.29
C PRO A 167 -1.13 -9.80 -7.41
N THR A 168 -0.26 -8.80 -7.48
CA THR A 168 0.88 -8.79 -8.40
C THR A 168 1.91 -9.84 -7.99
N ALA A 169 2.68 -10.37 -8.95
CA ALA A 169 3.72 -11.36 -8.68
C ALA A 169 4.68 -10.90 -7.56
N LYS A 170 5.07 -9.61 -7.57
CA LYS A 170 5.91 -9.02 -6.54
C LYS A 170 5.27 -9.03 -5.14
N LEU A 171 3.97 -8.80 -5.04
CA LEU A 171 3.25 -8.92 -3.76
C LEU A 171 3.23 -10.36 -3.26
N ILE A 172 3.10 -11.33 -4.17
CA ILE A 172 3.17 -12.75 -3.84
C ILE A 172 4.57 -13.12 -3.35
N GLU A 173 5.63 -12.68 -4.03
CA GLU A 173 7.03 -12.87 -3.62
C GLU A 173 7.31 -12.25 -2.24
N LEU A 174 6.85 -11.02 -1.99
CA LEU A 174 7.02 -10.35 -0.71
C LEU A 174 6.26 -11.03 0.44
N ALA A 175 5.14 -11.68 0.13
CA ALA A 175 4.34 -12.43 1.11
C ALA A 175 4.94 -13.81 1.42
N GLN A 176 5.86 -14.33 0.60
CA GLN A 176 6.55 -15.57 0.92
C GLN A 176 7.42 -15.37 2.17
N PRO A 177 7.49 -16.37 3.06
CA PRO A 177 8.35 -16.28 4.23
C PRO A 177 9.79 -16.05 3.78
N ARG A 178 10.48 -15.11 4.44
CA ARG A 178 11.90 -14.87 4.18
C ARG A 178 12.68 -16.14 4.49
N SER A 179 13.42 -16.65 3.51
CA SER A 179 14.38 -17.73 3.74
C SER A 179 15.49 -17.21 4.64
N TYR A 180 15.65 -17.80 5.83
CA TYR A 180 16.79 -17.54 6.70
C TYR A 180 17.85 -18.63 6.51
N PRO A 181 19.15 -18.28 6.48
CA PRO A 181 19.72 -16.93 6.60
C PRO A 181 19.49 -16.06 5.34
N PRO A 182 19.50 -14.72 5.46
CA PRO A 182 19.42 -13.84 4.30
C PRO A 182 20.57 -14.12 3.34
N LYS A 183 20.29 -14.04 2.02
CA LYS A 183 21.33 -14.20 0.99
C LYS A 183 22.43 -13.16 1.24
N PRO A 184 23.71 -13.57 1.40
CA PRO A 184 24.79 -12.63 1.63
C PRO A 184 24.94 -11.70 0.41
N HIS A 185 25.23 -10.43 0.67
CA HIS A 185 25.49 -9.42 -0.38
C HIS A 185 26.71 -9.80 -1.22
N CYS A 186 27.67 -10.50 -0.63
CA CYS A 186 28.86 -10.99 -1.31
C CYS A 186 28.67 -12.45 -1.72
N PRO A 187 29.13 -12.86 -2.92
CA PRO A 187 29.19 -14.27 -3.26
C PRO A 187 30.06 -14.96 -2.21
N LEU A 188 29.49 -15.98 -1.54
CA LEU A 188 30.28 -16.86 -0.70
C LEU A 188 31.36 -17.47 -1.60
N PRO A 189 32.63 -17.55 -1.14
CA PRO A 189 33.64 -18.28 -1.89
C PRO A 189 33.09 -19.68 -2.20
N PRO A 190 33.39 -20.26 -3.38
CA PRO A 190 33.00 -21.63 -3.67
C PRO A 190 33.44 -22.48 -2.50
N ALA A 191 32.53 -23.32 -1.98
CA ALA A 191 32.79 -24.13 -0.81
C ALA A 191 34.09 -24.91 -1.08
N ALA A 192 35.19 -24.47 -0.46
CA ALA A 192 36.41 -25.25 -0.49
C ALA A 192 36.03 -26.58 0.15
N ASP A 193 36.40 -27.71 -0.45
CA ASP A 193 36.25 -29.06 0.11
C ASP A 193 37.05 -29.28 1.41
N LEU A 194 37.47 -28.18 2.05
CA LEU A 194 37.89 -28.13 3.43
C LEU A 194 36.67 -28.46 4.28
N SER A 195 36.50 -29.77 4.52
CA SER A 195 35.64 -30.25 5.59
C SER A 195 35.87 -29.36 6.82
N PRO A 196 34.80 -28.83 7.45
CA PRO A 196 34.98 -28.00 8.64
C PRO A 196 35.90 -28.74 9.60
N PRO A 197 36.91 -28.07 10.19
CA PRO A 197 37.89 -28.74 11.02
C PRO A 197 37.13 -29.58 12.04
N LYS A 198 37.44 -30.89 12.09
CA LYS A 198 36.77 -31.81 13.01
C LYS A 198 36.86 -31.17 14.39
N ARG A 199 35.70 -30.93 15.01
CA ARG A 199 35.64 -30.37 16.37
C ARG A 199 36.28 -31.37 17.32
N SER A 200 37.59 -31.26 17.49
CA SER A 200 38.33 -32.01 18.47
C SER A 200 38.03 -31.41 19.84
N LYS A 201 37.67 -32.26 20.81
CA LYS A 201 37.67 -31.82 22.20
C LYS A 201 39.12 -31.45 22.55
N MET A 202 39.31 -30.36 23.28
CA MET A 202 40.63 -30.01 23.78
C MET A 202 41.21 -31.17 24.57
N THR A 203 42.50 -31.48 24.36
CA THR A 203 43.22 -32.40 25.23
C THR A 203 43.30 -31.82 26.65
N ARG A 204 43.59 -32.65 27.65
CA ARG A 204 43.71 -32.19 29.06
C ARG A 204 44.72 -31.05 29.22
N GLU A 205 45.84 -31.10 28.51
CA GLU A 205 46.86 -30.05 28.51
C GLU A 205 46.37 -28.77 27.82
N GLN A 206 45.72 -28.90 26.66
CA GLN A 206 45.10 -27.77 25.97
C GLN A 206 44.04 -27.08 26.83
N TRP A 207 43.25 -27.86 27.58
CA TRP A 207 42.25 -27.33 28.51
C TRP A 207 42.90 -26.56 29.67
N ARG A 208 43.97 -27.09 30.28
CA ARG A 208 44.71 -26.38 31.33
C ARG A 208 45.30 -25.07 30.81
N ASN A 209 45.94 -25.09 29.64
CA ASN A 209 46.47 -23.89 29.00
C ASN A 209 45.37 -22.88 28.65
N HIS A 210 44.21 -23.37 28.21
CA HIS A 210 43.03 -22.53 27.94
C HIS A 210 42.52 -21.86 29.22
N LEU A 211 42.41 -22.59 30.33
CA LEU A 211 42.03 -22.02 31.63
C LEU A 211 43.05 -20.98 32.11
N CYS A 212 44.35 -21.25 31.99
CA CYS A 212 45.39 -20.26 32.31
C CYS A 212 45.24 -18.99 31.48
N ARG A 213 44.96 -19.14 30.18
CA ARG A 213 44.74 -17.99 29.28
C ARG A 213 43.48 -17.21 29.65
N LEU A 214 42.38 -17.89 29.96
CA LEU A 214 41.14 -17.23 30.41
C LEU A 214 41.35 -16.48 31.72
N HIS A 215 42.04 -17.10 32.68
CA HIS A 215 42.40 -16.46 33.94
C HIS A 215 43.24 -15.20 33.70
N TYR A 216 44.25 -15.26 32.83
CA TYR A 216 45.06 -14.11 32.46
C TYR A 216 44.25 -12.98 31.80
N LEU A 217 43.32 -13.32 30.90
CA LEU A 217 42.46 -12.34 30.22
C LEU A 217 41.38 -11.73 31.14
N ALA A 218 40.99 -12.47 32.17
CA ALA A 218 40.04 -11.99 33.18
C ALA A 218 40.68 -11.02 34.17
N LEU A 219 42.02 -11.02 34.31
CA LEU A 219 42.71 -10.02 35.10
C LEU A 219 42.56 -8.65 34.45
N PRO A 220 42.28 -7.59 35.23
CA PRO A 220 42.19 -6.25 34.71
C PRO A 220 43.53 -5.84 34.09
N SER A 221 43.46 -5.19 32.92
CA SER A 221 44.67 -4.68 32.27
C SER A 221 45.39 -3.69 33.19
N GLN A 222 46.72 -3.65 33.12
CA GLN A 222 47.53 -2.74 33.96
C GLN A 222 47.14 -1.26 33.81
N ARG A 223 46.60 -0.87 32.64
CA ARG A 223 46.07 0.48 32.41
C ARG A 223 44.83 0.75 33.26
N VAL A 224 43.91 -0.20 33.33
CA VAL A 224 42.72 -0.11 34.19
C VAL A 224 43.11 -0.07 35.67
N LEU A 225 44.10 -0.87 36.07
CA LEU A 225 44.62 -0.83 37.45
C LEU A 225 45.30 0.50 37.82
N ALA A 226 45.89 1.21 36.84
CA ALA A 226 46.52 2.51 37.05
C ALA A 226 45.50 3.67 37.13
N GLU A 227 44.35 3.52 36.49
CA GLU A 227 43.24 4.51 36.50
C GLU A 227 42.32 4.35 37.71
N LEU A 228 42.32 3.19 38.38
CA LEU A 228 41.59 3.03 39.62
C LEU A 228 42.22 3.93 40.69
N PRO A 229 41.44 4.82 41.34
CA PRO A 229 41.96 5.60 42.45
C PRO A 229 42.47 4.62 43.50
N ARG A 230 43.71 4.79 43.96
CA ARG A 230 44.25 4.06 45.11
C ARG A 230 43.33 4.33 46.30
N GLN A 231 42.32 3.48 46.49
CA GLN A 231 41.58 3.50 47.73
C GLN A 231 42.56 3.06 48.82
N PRO A 232 42.64 3.80 49.94
CA PRO A 232 43.39 3.33 51.08
C PRO A 232 42.78 1.99 51.48
N MET A 233 43.61 0.95 51.47
CA MET A 233 43.27 -0.38 51.97
C MET A 233 42.81 -0.21 53.42
N PHE A 234 41.51 -0.31 53.68
CA PHE A 234 41.02 -0.59 55.02
C PHE A 234 41.52 -2.00 55.36
N MET A 235 42.65 -2.04 56.06
CA MET A 235 43.09 -3.20 56.83
C MET A 235 42.11 -3.36 58.00
N ASP A 236 40.96 -3.94 57.73
CA ASP A 236 40.10 -4.42 58.80
C ASP A 236 40.79 -5.63 59.43
N CYS A 237 41.37 -5.33 60.59
CA CYS A 237 41.92 -6.26 61.55
C CYS A 237 40.83 -7.26 61.95
N MET A 238 40.87 -8.47 61.40
CA MET A 238 40.13 -9.59 61.99
C MET A 238 40.94 -10.15 63.16
N CYS A 239 40.76 -9.52 64.32
CA CYS A 239 40.84 -10.20 65.61
C CYS A 239 39.42 -10.65 65.98
N SER A 240 39.16 -11.95 65.94
CA SER A 240 38.37 -12.76 66.90
C SER A 240 38.05 -14.13 66.30
#